data_AF-A0A9D1J7S4-F1
#
_entry.id   AF-A0A9D1J7S4-F1
#
_cell.length_a   1.000
_cell.length_b   1.000
_cell.length_c   1.000
_cell.angle_alpha   90.00
_cell.angle_beta   90.00
_cell.angle_gamma   90.00
#
_symmetry.space_group_name_H-M   'P 1'
#
loop_
_entity.id
_entity.type
_entity.pdbx_description
1 polymer ?
#
loop_
_entity_poly.entity_id
_entity_poly.type
_entity_poly.pdbx_seq_one_letter_code
_entity_poly.pdbx_strand_id
1 'polypeptide(L)'
;MKKLKAILILSLVMLVCVVALTACQNGKSAYEIAVENGFQGTVEEWLESLKGQSGTDADIDLTLGFADGEWTVGGKPLGVSIDDTTKVAFFQNKNQLTGWLYVDVFNPDIFDKVTYSVYRNGLEVDGVVSVDYIFTERELPTATFSVDVTAPYFGNYIAEIKYYQGEVAVATVQCDCVNVKADHYNFVYSNSTLPVLYASTDIVKSDGTYPTYIAIARNTTFDWGQLPQNCYAIPNTTFQTKTTNLALFDDDGNQKTSNYQAWVDGSWGAVYNAGEVTTALKHIKKWIADLYEMDKTSTFTFYVDDVVANVALWWSYGNNIDVSNFDVCMYTEGSATAVYFSRYGYNSYAQYKQRKSDYQSYVESLKNGAEITSIWNVPHFIAMATDSNVHYYVNIKNSLLSTLNPQEEGYSEYYALLDSNINSYTIQKALASVENDGKTRQLEFLLRTRWIDNLGEEGSANDYFQSENGKKNLLILGTSVAGENNSYGCGENTTLMTFLPYIVSKYSAEYNIFYKGHPSYPISNFTDGRSEYFEANKIVVLPNAVPAETYMYLYNDVYIGGYHSSTMSSSMVGQTLFFIGDEQQIKSASSTAAMFDQSRDDYLGVFENTEYINLQTIAQQ
;
A
#
# COMPACT_ATOMS: atom_id res chain seq x y z
N MET A 1 -58.91 15.29 -5.67
CA MET A 1 -58.19 14.32 -4.81
C MET A 1 -56.72 14.65 -4.54
N LYS A 2 -55.89 15.10 -5.50
CA LYS A 2 -54.49 15.46 -5.21
C LYS A 2 -54.32 16.72 -4.32
N LYS A 3 -55.12 17.78 -4.51
CA LYS A 3 -55.10 18.98 -3.64
C LYS A 3 -55.62 18.76 -2.21
N LEU A 4 -56.58 17.84 -2.04
CA LEU A 4 -57.12 17.47 -0.72
C LEU A 4 -56.10 16.63 0.09
N LYS A 5 -55.34 15.75 -0.58
CA LYS A 5 -54.22 15.02 0.04
C LYS A 5 -53.05 15.94 0.40
N ALA A 6 -52.76 16.97 -0.41
CA ALA A 6 -51.72 17.95 -0.11
C ALA A 6 -52.07 18.85 1.10
N ILE A 7 -53.33 19.27 1.26
CA ILE A 7 -53.79 20.03 2.44
C ILE A 7 -53.78 19.15 3.69
N LEU A 8 -54.22 17.89 3.60
CA LEU A 8 -54.15 16.95 4.73
C LEU A 8 -52.71 16.64 5.16
N ILE A 9 -51.76 16.56 4.23
CA ILE A 9 -50.35 16.29 4.54
C ILE A 9 -49.65 17.53 5.09
N LEU A 10 -49.90 18.74 4.55
CA LEU A 10 -49.34 19.97 5.14
C LEU A 10 -49.92 20.25 6.54
N SER A 11 -51.20 19.99 6.77
CA SER A 11 -51.83 20.11 8.10
C SER A 11 -51.28 19.08 9.09
N LEU A 12 -50.90 17.87 8.63
CA LEU A 12 -50.26 16.86 9.46
C LEU A 12 -48.82 17.24 9.83
N VAL A 13 -48.08 17.83 8.89
CA VAL A 13 -46.69 18.27 9.13
C VAL A 13 -46.64 19.50 10.05
N MET A 14 -47.58 20.45 9.92
CA MET A 14 -47.71 21.56 10.88
C MET A 14 -48.15 21.09 12.28
N LEU A 15 -49.02 20.07 12.38
CA LEU A 15 -49.41 19.49 13.67
C LEU A 15 -48.24 18.75 14.33
N VAL A 16 -47.40 18.04 13.57
CA VAL A 16 -46.22 17.34 14.10
C VAL A 16 -45.13 18.32 14.53
N CYS A 17 -44.94 19.44 13.81
CA CYS A 17 -43.98 20.47 14.22
C CYS A 17 -44.44 21.28 15.44
N VAL A 18 -45.75 21.46 15.66
CA VAL A 18 -46.28 22.13 16.88
C VAL A 18 -46.31 21.18 18.08
N VAL A 19 -46.53 19.87 17.89
CA VAL A 19 -46.46 18.87 18.97
C VAL A 19 -45.01 18.60 19.42
N ALA A 20 -44.02 18.76 18.53
CA ALA A 20 -42.60 18.69 18.89
C ALA A 20 -42.09 19.91 19.69
N LEU A 21 -42.87 21.00 19.79
CA LEU A 21 -42.53 22.20 20.56
C LEU A 21 -43.30 22.33 21.89
N THR A 22 -44.22 21.41 22.24
CA THR A 22 -44.95 21.44 23.53
C THR A 22 -45.14 20.09 24.23
N ALA A 23 -44.24 19.12 24.04
CA ALA A 23 -44.23 17.89 24.83
C ALA A 23 -42.85 17.56 25.42
N CYS A 24 -42.19 18.57 26.01
CA CYS A 24 -41.53 18.34 27.29
C CYS A 24 -42.66 18.28 28.33
N GLN A 25 -43.33 17.14 28.45
CA GLN A 25 -44.10 16.87 29.66
C GLN A 25 -43.07 16.56 30.73
N ASN A 26 -42.94 17.48 31.69
CA ASN A 26 -42.16 17.32 32.89
C ASN A 26 -42.34 15.90 33.43
N GLY A 27 -41.25 15.12 33.46
CA GLY A 27 -41.24 13.87 34.22
C GLY A 27 -41.62 14.17 35.68
N LYS A 28 -42.30 13.23 36.33
CA LYS A 28 -42.67 13.35 37.75
C LYS A 28 -41.43 13.78 38.54
N SER A 29 -41.58 14.80 39.36
CA SER A 29 -40.55 15.16 40.33
C SER A 29 -40.30 13.99 41.28
N ALA A 30 -39.10 13.90 41.82
CA ALA A 30 -38.73 12.85 42.76
C ALA A 30 -39.65 12.83 44.01
N TYR A 31 -40.22 13.98 44.39
CA TYR A 31 -41.25 14.08 45.43
C TYR A 31 -42.57 13.42 45.02
N GLU A 32 -43.05 13.66 43.80
CA GLU A 32 -44.29 13.04 43.30
C GLU A 32 -44.15 11.50 43.21
N ILE A 33 -42.96 11.01 42.88
CA ILE A 33 -42.64 9.57 42.92
C ILE A 33 -42.63 9.04 44.36
N ALA A 34 -42.14 9.81 45.34
CA ALA A 34 -42.13 9.42 46.75
C ALA A 34 -43.54 9.34 47.35
N VAL A 35 -44.43 10.28 47.00
CA VAL A 35 -45.84 10.28 47.41
C VAL A 35 -46.58 9.09 46.82
N GLU A 36 -46.35 8.76 45.55
CA GLU A 36 -46.93 7.55 44.92
C GLU A 36 -46.45 6.24 45.56
N ASN A 37 -45.24 6.22 46.11
CA ASN A 37 -44.66 5.08 46.81
C ASN A 37 -44.94 5.07 48.33
N GLY A 38 -45.86 5.90 48.81
CA GLY A 38 -46.40 5.82 50.17
C GLY A 38 -45.86 6.85 51.16
N PHE A 39 -45.08 7.83 50.72
CA PHE A 39 -44.69 8.97 51.57
C PHE A 39 -45.91 9.86 51.85
N GLN A 40 -46.17 10.17 53.12
CA GLN A 40 -47.23 11.08 53.55
C GLN A 40 -46.60 12.28 54.28
N GLY A 41 -46.58 13.43 53.62
CA GLY A 41 -45.97 14.67 54.12
C GLY A 41 -45.87 15.71 53.01
N THR A 42 -45.40 16.91 53.32
CA THR A 42 -45.16 17.99 52.32
C THR A 42 -43.83 17.83 51.58
N VAL A 43 -43.60 18.61 50.51
CA VAL A 43 -42.32 18.67 49.78
C VAL A 43 -41.17 18.99 50.72
N GLU A 44 -41.36 19.95 51.62
CA GLU A 44 -40.36 20.36 52.60
C GLU A 44 -40.05 19.25 53.62
N GLU A 45 -41.07 18.52 54.09
CA GLU A 45 -40.88 17.38 54.99
C GLU A 45 -40.17 16.21 54.28
N TRP A 46 -40.47 16.01 53.00
CA TRP A 46 -39.78 15.02 52.18
C TRP A 46 -38.30 15.39 51.99
N LEU A 47 -38.00 16.64 51.65
CA LEU A 47 -36.62 17.12 51.51
C LEU A 47 -35.84 17.03 52.83
N GLU A 48 -36.50 17.22 53.97
CA GLU A 48 -35.87 17.05 55.29
C GLU A 48 -35.64 15.58 55.63
N SER A 49 -36.52 14.67 55.19
CA SER A 49 -36.35 13.23 55.37
C SER A 49 -35.18 12.64 54.58
N LEU A 50 -34.75 13.32 53.50
CA LEU A 50 -33.59 12.93 52.69
C LEU A 50 -32.25 13.31 53.32
N LYS A 51 -32.27 14.08 54.41
CA LYS A 51 -31.05 14.44 55.16
C LYS A 51 -30.74 13.33 56.17
N GLY A 52 -29.77 12.47 55.82
CA GLY A 52 -29.25 11.45 56.72
C GLY A 52 -28.54 12.04 57.95
N GLN A 53 -28.45 11.27 59.04
CA GLN A 53 -27.70 11.65 60.24
C GLN A 53 -26.19 11.69 59.98
N SER A 54 -25.51 12.67 60.58
CA SER A 54 -24.06 12.84 60.55
C SER A 54 -23.30 11.65 61.15
N GLY A 55 -22.35 11.09 60.40
CA GLY A 55 -21.28 10.24 60.92
C GLY A 55 -20.17 11.09 61.54
N THR A 56 -19.61 10.62 62.65
CA THR A 56 -18.55 11.26 63.44
C THR A 56 -17.17 11.17 62.79
N ASP A 57 -16.45 12.30 62.77
CA ASP A 57 -15.01 12.57 62.65
C ASP A 57 -14.15 11.68 61.72
N ALA A 58 -14.04 12.11 60.47
CA ALA A 58 -12.76 12.41 59.81
C ALA A 58 -13.04 13.43 58.69
N ASP A 59 -12.66 14.69 58.90
CA ASP A 59 -12.80 15.77 57.91
C ASP A 59 -11.99 15.44 56.65
N ILE A 60 -12.68 15.03 55.58
CA ILE A 60 -12.18 15.15 54.21
C ILE A 60 -12.86 16.39 53.63
N ASP A 61 -12.15 17.50 53.64
CA ASP A 61 -12.54 18.73 52.98
C ASP A 61 -12.36 18.55 51.46
N LEU A 62 -13.47 18.55 50.70
CA LEU A 62 -13.50 18.46 49.22
C LEU A 62 -13.71 19.83 48.57
N THR A 63 -13.44 20.92 49.28
CA THR A 63 -13.59 22.26 48.73
C THR A 63 -12.49 22.55 47.70
N LEU A 64 -12.88 22.75 46.44
CA LEU A 64 -12.01 23.26 45.38
C LEU A 64 -11.75 24.75 45.62
N GLY A 65 -10.49 25.11 45.85
CA GLY A 65 -10.04 26.48 46.10
C GLY A 65 -8.89 26.88 45.18
N PHE A 66 -8.67 28.19 45.05
CA PHE A 66 -7.51 28.76 44.36
C PHE A 66 -6.87 29.80 45.29
N ALA A 67 -5.62 29.56 45.71
CA ALA A 67 -4.91 30.40 46.68
C ALA A 67 -3.41 30.43 46.34
N ASP A 68 -2.78 31.59 46.50
CA ASP A 68 -1.33 31.81 46.27
C ASP A 68 -0.79 31.34 44.90
N GLY A 69 -1.66 31.23 43.89
CA GLY A 69 -1.30 30.82 42.52
C GLY A 69 -1.47 29.33 42.22
N GLU A 70 -1.94 28.52 43.17
CA GLU A 70 -2.13 27.08 43.02
C GLU A 70 -3.58 26.66 43.31
N TRP A 71 -4.02 25.56 42.69
CA TRP A 71 -5.29 24.91 43.02
C TRP A 71 -5.14 24.14 44.34
N THR A 72 -6.22 24.02 45.11
CA THR A 72 -6.23 23.27 46.38
C THR A 72 -7.46 22.38 46.49
N VAL A 73 -7.31 21.19 47.08
CA VAL A 73 -8.42 20.35 47.55
C VAL A 73 -8.23 20.10 49.03
N GLY A 74 -9.20 20.50 49.85
CA GLY A 74 -9.16 20.32 51.29
C GLY A 74 -8.11 21.16 52.02
N GLY A 75 -7.83 22.36 51.51
CA GLY A 75 -6.84 23.29 52.07
C GLY A 75 -5.38 22.83 51.93
N LYS A 76 -5.12 21.70 51.26
CA LYS A 76 -3.77 21.28 50.88
C LYS A 76 -3.45 21.78 49.47
N PRO A 77 -2.24 22.28 49.22
CA PRO A 77 -1.78 22.55 47.87
C PRO A 77 -1.94 21.30 47.03
N LEU A 78 -2.72 21.38 45.95
CA LEU A 78 -2.48 20.49 44.82
C LEU A 78 -1.12 20.97 44.31
N GLY A 79 -0.04 20.34 44.79
CA GLY A 79 1.32 20.59 44.32
C GLY A 79 1.47 20.13 42.88
N VAL A 80 0.66 20.67 41.98
CA VAL A 80 0.74 20.54 40.54
C VAL A 80 1.74 21.59 40.09
N SER A 81 2.98 21.43 40.55
CA SER A 81 4.05 21.56 39.58
C SER A 81 3.84 20.37 38.65
N ILE A 82 3.32 20.61 37.44
CA ILE A 82 3.61 19.71 36.32
C ILE A 82 5.11 19.85 36.16
N ASP A 83 5.89 19.09 36.92
CA ASP A 83 7.32 19.11 36.70
C ASP A 83 7.58 18.49 35.32
N ASP A 84 8.68 18.91 34.70
CA ASP A 84 9.11 18.46 33.39
C ASP A 84 9.55 16.97 33.37
N THR A 85 9.11 16.11 34.31
CA THR A 85 9.64 14.73 34.44
C THR A 85 8.85 13.67 33.72
N THR A 86 7.55 13.84 33.44
CA THR A 86 6.82 12.88 32.56
C THR A 86 7.34 13.04 31.14
N LYS A 87 8.06 12.02 30.65
CA LYS A 87 8.79 12.07 29.38
C LYS A 87 8.42 10.86 28.55
N VAL A 88 8.15 11.10 27.28
CA VAL A 88 8.17 10.05 26.27
C VAL A 88 9.45 10.24 25.46
N ALA A 89 10.13 9.16 25.13
CA ALA A 89 11.23 9.19 24.18
C ALA A 89 11.17 7.95 23.31
N PHE A 90 11.47 8.12 22.02
CA PHE A 90 11.56 7.00 21.08
C PHE A 90 12.98 6.89 20.56
N PHE A 91 13.39 5.65 20.32
CA PHE A 91 14.60 5.28 19.61
C PHE A 91 14.24 4.23 18.56
N GLN A 92 15.09 4.04 17.57
CA GLN A 92 14.82 3.10 16.49
C GLN A 92 15.39 1.71 16.80
N ASN A 93 14.58 0.67 16.64
CA ASN A 93 14.99 -0.72 16.82
C ASN A 93 14.50 -1.58 15.63
N LYS A 94 15.39 -1.88 14.68
CA LYS A 94 15.06 -2.55 13.41
C LYS A 94 13.92 -1.84 12.66
N ASN A 95 12.80 -2.54 12.39
CA ASN A 95 11.61 -2.04 11.68
C ASN A 95 10.51 -1.64 12.67
N GLN A 96 10.88 -1.23 13.87
CA GLN A 96 9.98 -0.70 14.88
C GLN A 96 10.60 0.51 15.55
N LEU A 97 9.78 1.52 15.86
CA LEU A 97 10.18 2.59 16.76
C LEU A 97 9.87 2.12 18.18
N THR A 98 10.89 1.87 18.98
CA THR A 98 10.74 1.48 20.38
C THR A 98 11.08 2.68 21.24
N GLY A 99 10.23 3.01 22.17
CA GLY A 99 10.40 4.11 23.10
C GLY A 99 10.14 3.67 24.51
N TRP A 100 10.29 4.63 25.41
CA TRP A 100 9.88 4.50 26.79
C TRP A 100 8.99 5.69 27.14
N LEU A 101 7.90 5.40 27.84
CA LEU A 101 7.13 6.39 28.58
C LEU A 101 7.60 6.31 30.03
N TYR A 102 8.03 7.43 30.57
CA TYR A 102 8.26 7.63 31.99
C TYR A 102 7.13 8.50 32.52
N VAL A 103 6.43 8.01 33.55
CA VAL A 103 5.39 8.77 34.25
C VAL A 103 5.77 8.87 35.71
N ASP A 104 5.82 10.09 36.21
CA ASP A 104 5.89 10.31 37.65
C ASP A 104 4.47 10.56 38.19
N VAL A 105 4.01 9.66 39.05
CA VAL A 105 2.66 9.70 39.62
C VAL A 105 2.72 10.45 40.94
N PHE A 106 2.26 11.71 40.95
CA PHE A 106 2.22 12.51 42.15
C PHE A 106 1.15 12.02 43.12
N ASN A 107 1.53 11.80 44.39
CA ASN A 107 0.63 11.38 45.49
C ASN A 107 -0.25 10.16 45.14
N PRO A 108 0.35 8.98 44.86
CA PRO A 108 -0.39 7.81 44.41
C PRO A 108 -1.45 7.32 45.42
N ASP A 109 -1.28 7.64 46.70
CA ASP A 109 -2.20 7.25 47.78
C ASP A 109 -3.54 8.01 47.78
N ILE A 110 -3.70 9.06 46.97
CA ILE A 110 -4.93 9.87 46.88
C ILE A 110 -5.93 9.31 45.87
N PHE A 111 -5.45 8.53 44.89
CA PHE A 111 -6.25 8.06 43.77
C PHE A 111 -6.42 6.54 43.85
N ASP A 112 -7.63 6.06 43.58
CA ASP A 112 -7.93 4.62 43.62
C ASP A 112 -7.30 3.88 42.43
N LYS A 113 -7.11 4.59 41.32
CA LYS A 113 -6.59 4.05 40.05
C LYS A 113 -5.98 5.18 39.22
N VAL A 114 -4.86 4.92 38.56
CA VAL A 114 -4.28 5.81 37.55
C VAL A 114 -4.09 5.00 36.27
N THR A 115 -4.49 5.55 35.14
CA THR A 115 -4.30 4.91 33.83
C THR A 115 -3.54 5.83 32.88
N TYR A 116 -2.95 5.24 31.85
CA TYR A 116 -2.35 5.99 30.76
C TYR A 116 -2.78 5.44 29.40
N SER A 117 -2.84 6.35 28.43
CA SER A 117 -2.98 6.04 27.01
C SER A 117 -1.84 6.72 26.28
N VAL A 118 -1.27 6.06 25.27
CA VAL A 118 -0.35 6.71 24.33
C VAL A 118 -0.94 6.55 22.95
N TYR A 119 -1.10 7.65 22.24
CA TYR A 119 -1.67 7.64 20.90
C TYR A 119 -0.99 8.67 20.01
N ARG A 120 -1.02 8.40 18.71
CA ARG A 120 -0.65 9.40 17.71
C ARG A 120 -1.77 10.41 17.57
N ASN A 121 -1.45 11.70 17.64
CA ASN A 121 -2.46 12.73 17.60
C ASN A 121 -3.21 12.75 16.25
N GLY A 122 -4.54 12.73 16.31
CA GLY A 122 -5.41 13.51 15.42
C GLY A 122 -5.24 13.31 13.92
N LEU A 123 -5.53 12.11 13.42
CA LEU A 123 -5.92 11.95 12.01
C LEU A 123 -7.43 11.72 11.92
N GLU A 124 -8.18 12.83 11.86
CA GLU A 124 -9.56 12.77 11.36
C GLU A 124 -9.55 13.04 9.85
N VAL A 125 -10.06 12.09 9.08
CA VAL A 125 -10.26 12.22 7.64
C VAL A 125 -11.66 11.73 7.31
N ASP A 126 -12.46 12.58 6.64
CA ASP A 126 -13.85 12.28 6.26
C ASP A 126 -14.73 11.79 7.43
N GLY A 127 -14.53 12.34 8.64
CA GLY A 127 -15.25 11.92 9.85
C GLY A 127 -14.79 10.59 10.45
N VAL A 128 -13.76 9.96 9.87
CA VAL A 128 -13.05 8.82 10.47
C VAL A 128 -11.90 9.37 11.29
N VAL A 129 -12.07 9.39 12.62
CA VAL A 129 -10.97 9.69 13.54
C VAL A 129 -10.13 8.43 13.71
N SER A 130 -9.00 8.35 13.02
CA SER A 130 -7.94 7.42 13.39
C SER A 130 -7.17 7.99 14.57
N VAL A 131 -7.48 7.46 15.76
CA VAL A 131 -6.55 7.54 16.88
C VAL A 131 -5.75 6.26 16.86
N ASP A 132 -4.48 6.35 16.44
CA ASP A 132 -3.58 5.20 16.46
C ASP A 132 -3.08 5.04 17.90
N TYR A 133 -3.90 4.41 18.73
CA TYR A 133 -3.52 4.04 20.09
C TYR A 133 -2.39 3.03 20.03
N ILE A 134 -1.27 3.38 20.64
CA ILE A 134 -0.22 2.41 20.96
C ILE A 134 -0.69 1.55 22.12
N PHE A 135 -1.26 2.19 23.15
CA PHE A 135 -1.99 1.55 24.24
C PHE A 135 -3.15 2.43 24.70
N THR A 136 -4.22 1.79 25.18
CA THR A 136 -5.41 2.46 25.72
C THR A 136 -5.60 2.08 27.18
N GLU A 137 -5.71 3.09 28.05
CA GLU A 137 -6.10 2.99 29.47
C GLU A 137 -5.46 1.83 30.25
N ARG A 138 -4.14 1.69 30.15
CA ARG A 138 -3.41 0.71 30.97
C ARG A 138 -3.24 1.25 32.39
N GLU A 139 -3.48 0.40 33.38
CA GLU A 139 -3.33 0.77 34.79
C GLU A 139 -1.85 0.92 35.17
N LEU A 140 -1.56 1.90 36.02
CA LEU A 140 -0.22 2.17 36.54
C LEU A 140 -0.01 1.45 37.87
N PRO A 141 1.17 0.86 38.09
CA PRO A 141 1.60 0.52 39.44
C PRO A 141 1.56 1.79 40.32
N THR A 142 1.23 1.67 41.60
CA THR A 142 1.13 2.78 42.57
C THR A 142 2.47 3.43 42.96
N ALA A 143 3.45 3.47 42.04
CA ALA A 143 4.75 4.10 42.18
C ALA A 143 5.27 4.55 40.80
N THR A 144 6.29 5.42 40.75
CA THR A 144 7.00 5.81 39.52
C THR A 144 7.38 4.57 38.70
N PHE A 145 7.07 4.57 37.40
CA PHE A 145 7.32 3.42 36.54
C PHE A 145 7.69 3.89 35.12
N SER A 146 8.38 3.01 34.40
CA SER A 146 8.70 3.19 32.98
C SER A 146 8.09 2.03 32.19
N VAL A 147 7.46 2.34 31.06
CA VAL A 147 6.91 1.32 30.15
C VAL A 147 7.54 1.46 28.78
N ASP A 148 7.96 0.33 28.22
CA ASP A 148 8.33 0.25 26.82
C ASP A 148 7.11 0.50 25.94
N VAL A 149 7.26 1.46 25.03
CA VAL A 149 6.22 1.88 24.09
C VAL A 149 6.72 1.63 22.67
N THR A 150 6.08 0.74 21.93
CA THR A 150 6.40 0.59 20.51
C THR A 150 5.53 1.53 19.70
N ALA A 151 6.10 2.62 19.21
CA ALA A 151 5.45 3.45 18.21
C ALA A 151 5.44 2.69 16.87
N PRO A 152 4.30 2.64 16.18
CA PRO A 152 4.25 1.92 14.94
C PRO A 152 4.90 2.73 13.80
N TYR A 153 4.88 4.09 13.84
CA TYR A 153 5.37 4.95 12.74
C TYR A 153 5.96 6.30 13.21
N PHE A 154 6.59 7.07 12.32
CA PHE A 154 7.04 8.43 12.64
C PHE A 154 5.83 9.38 12.77
N GLY A 155 5.88 10.38 13.65
CA GLY A 155 4.75 11.26 13.91
C GLY A 155 4.75 11.93 15.29
N ASN A 156 3.67 12.66 15.56
CA ASN A 156 3.40 13.31 16.84
C ASN A 156 2.68 12.36 17.80
N TYR A 157 3.32 12.02 18.91
CA TYR A 157 2.73 11.17 19.94
C TYR A 157 2.35 11.97 21.17
N ILE A 158 1.16 11.69 21.70
CA ILE A 158 0.61 12.23 22.94
C ILE A 158 0.48 11.07 23.92
N ALA A 159 0.92 11.28 25.16
CA ALA A 159 0.51 10.44 26.28
C ALA A 159 -0.51 11.20 27.14
N GLU A 160 -1.58 10.51 27.47
CA GLU A 160 -2.64 11.00 28.35
C GLU A 160 -2.66 10.14 29.61
N ILE A 161 -2.60 10.79 30.77
CA ILE A 161 -2.67 10.15 32.09
C ILE A 161 -3.99 10.54 32.75
N LYS A 162 -4.78 9.56 33.18
CA LYS A 162 -6.06 9.76 33.87
C LYS A 162 -5.98 9.27 35.30
N TYR A 163 -6.50 10.06 36.23
CA TYR A 163 -6.54 9.77 37.66
C TYR A 163 -7.99 9.55 38.08
N TYR A 164 -8.27 8.48 38.82
CA TYR A 164 -9.63 8.07 39.19
C TYR A 164 -9.85 8.07 40.71
N GLN A 165 -11.08 8.40 41.10
CA GLN A 165 -11.67 8.07 42.40
C GLN A 165 -12.91 7.21 42.16
N GLY A 166 -12.90 5.98 42.68
CA GLY A 166 -13.78 4.91 42.25
C GLY A 166 -13.67 4.66 40.74
N GLU A 167 -14.81 4.72 40.05
CA GLU A 167 -14.89 4.54 38.59
C GLU A 167 -14.86 5.87 37.81
N VAL A 168 -14.74 7.01 38.49
CA VAL A 168 -14.81 8.33 37.85
C VAL A 168 -13.40 8.90 37.67
N ALA A 169 -13.06 9.28 36.43
CA ALA A 169 -11.84 10.04 36.15
C ALA A 169 -12.01 11.47 36.69
N VAL A 170 -11.22 11.83 37.70
CA VAL A 170 -11.27 13.13 38.39
C VAL A 170 -10.22 14.12 37.87
N ALA A 171 -9.18 13.65 37.18
CA ALA A 171 -8.21 14.49 36.50
C ALA A 171 -7.63 13.79 35.26
N THR A 172 -7.29 14.59 34.25
CA THR A 172 -6.59 14.15 33.03
C THR A 172 -5.41 15.09 32.78
N VAL A 173 -4.23 14.52 32.56
CA VAL A 173 -3.01 15.24 32.20
C VAL A 173 -2.56 14.75 30.83
N GLN A 174 -2.35 15.66 29.89
CA GLN A 174 -1.72 15.36 28.61
C GLN A 174 -0.26 15.83 28.66
N CYS A 175 0.67 14.95 28.32
CA CYS A 175 2.08 15.32 28.20
C CYS A 175 2.34 16.04 26.86
N ASP A 176 3.39 16.84 26.82
CA ASP A 176 3.82 17.50 25.59
C ASP A 176 4.11 16.48 24.47
N CYS A 177 3.82 16.89 23.24
CA CYS A 177 3.98 16.07 22.04
C CYS A 177 5.43 15.60 21.88
N VAL A 178 5.62 14.30 21.69
CA VAL A 178 6.91 13.76 21.26
C VAL A 178 6.90 13.60 19.75
N ASN A 179 7.65 14.48 19.10
CA ASN A 179 7.82 14.49 17.67
C ASN A 179 8.89 13.46 17.29
N VAL A 180 8.46 12.32 16.75
CA VAL A 180 9.36 11.33 16.18
C VAL A 180 9.51 11.66 14.70
N LYS A 181 10.69 12.17 14.32
CA LYS A 181 10.97 12.66 12.96
C LYS A 181 12.30 12.13 12.42
N ALA A 182 12.44 12.18 11.10
CA ALA A 182 13.65 11.92 10.32
C ALA A 182 13.89 13.07 9.34
N ASP A 183 15.14 13.24 8.92
CA ASP A 183 15.53 14.28 7.95
C ASP A 183 15.00 13.98 6.54
N HIS A 184 14.68 12.72 6.25
CA HIS A 184 14.16 12.28 4.96
C HIS A 184 13.20 11.08 5.11
N TYR A 185 12.19 11.00 4.24
CA TYR A 185 11.22 9.91 4.20
C TYR A 185 10.98 9.39 2.78
N ASN A 186 10.98 8.07 2.62
CA ASN A 186 10.59 7.41 1.38
C ASN A 186 9.18 6.87 1.46
N PHE A 187 8.39 7.07 0.41
CA PHE A 187 7.06 6.52 0.24
C PHE A 187 6.97 5.77 -1.08
N VAL A 188 6.78 4.45 -1.02
CA VAL A 188 6.63 3.58 -2.17
C VAL A 188 5.16 3.24 -2.34
N TYR A 189 4.58 3.58 -3.48
CA TYR A 189 3.20 3.24 -3.84
C TYR A 189 3.17 2.66 -5.25
N SER A 190 3.05 1.33 -5.35
CA SER A 190 3.13 0.63 -6.63
C SER A 190 1.99 -0.37 -6.87
N ASN A 191 1.37 -0.32 -8.04
CA ASN A 191 0.15 -1.06 -8.36
C ASN A 191 0.38 -2.16 -9.42
N SER A 192 1.39 -2.00 -10.29
CA SER A 192 1.65 -2.90 -11.41
C SER A 192 2.82 -3.87 -11.20
N THR A 193 2.84 -4.96 -11.97
CA THR A 193 3.80 -6.08 -11.80
C THR A 193 5.26 -5.66 -11.99
N LEU A 194 5.56 -4.93 -13.07
CA LEU A 194 6.93 -4.52 -13.39
C LEU A 194 7.43 -3.41 -12.44
N PRO A 195 6.66 -2.35 -12.14
CA PRO A 195 7.00 -1.40 -11.09
C PRO A 195 7.22 -2.03 -9.72
N VAL A 196 6.40 -3.02 -9.31
CA VAL A 196 6.62 -3.75 -8.06
C VAL A 196 7.98 -4.43 -8.05
N LEU A 197 8.44 -4.97 -9.18
CA LEU A 197 9.78 -5.57 -9.27
C LEU A 197 10.88 -4.50 -9.14
N TYR A 198 10.78 -3.36 -9.83
CA TYR A 198 11.73 -2.25 -9.66
C TYR A 198 11.79 -1.79 -8.19
N ALA A 199 10.63 -1.52 -7.59
CA ALA A 199 10.54 -1.16 -6.19
C ALA A 199 11.16 -2.24 -5.29
N SER A 200 10.95 -3.52 -5.58
CA SER A 200 11.59 -4.62 -4.83
C SER A 200 13.11 -4.55 -4.91
N THR A 201 13.68 -4.25 -6.08
CA THR A 201 15.13 -4.11 -6.23
C THR A 201 15.69 -2.95 -5.43
N ASP A 202 14.99 -1.83 -5.37
CA ASP A 202 15.41 -0.67 -4.58
C ASP A 202 15.24 -0.90 -3.07
N ILE A 203 14.14 -1.54 -2.67
CA ILE A 203 13.86 -1.88 -1.26
C ILE A 203 14.99 -2.75 -0.71
N VAL A 204 15.35 -3.87 -1.34
CA VAL A 204 16.38 -4.79 -0.81
C VAL A 204 17.79 -4.19 -0.78
N LYS A 205 18.03 -3.19 -1.63
CA LYS A 205 19.28 -2.43 -1.68
C LYS A 205 19.32 -1.27 -0.69
N SER A 206 18.19 -0.94 -0.05
CA SER A 206 18.17 0.06 1.02
C SER A 206 19.17 -0.31 2.12
N ASP A 207 19.97 0.68 2.52
CA ASP A 207 20.90 0.59 3.64
C ASP A 207 20.20 0.89 4.99
N GLY A 208 18.90 1.24 4.94
CA GLY A 208 18.10 1.58 6.10
C GLY A 208 18.38 2.98 6.66
N THR A 209 19.11 3.84 5.94
CA THR A 209 19.39 5.21 6.39
C THR A 209 18.11 6.02 6.60
N TYR A 210 17.13 5.87 5.70
CA TYR A 210 15.88 6.63 5.75
C TYR A 210 14.65 5.73 5.87
N PRO A 211 13.65 6.13 6.70
CA PRO A 211 12.40 5.40 6.83
C PRO A 211 11.69 5.29 5.49
N THR A 212 11.36 4.06 5.11
CA THR A 212 10.77 3.72 3.82
C THR A 212 9.44 3.00 4.01
N TYR A 213 8.34 3.64 3.63
CA TYR A 213 6.98 3.12 3.80
C TYR A 213 6.45 2.58 2.48
N ILE A 214 6.02 1.32 2.49
CA ILE A 214 5.77 0.54 1.28
C ILE A 214 4.32 0.12 1.20
N ALA A 215 3.66 0.54 0.13
CA ALA A 215 2.39 0.00 -0.32
C ALA A 215 2.56 -0.55 -1.73
N ILE A 216 2.16 -1.80 -1.88
CA ILE A 216 2.12 -2.48 -3.16
C ILE A 216 0.80 -3.25 -3.30
N ALA A 217 0.12 -3.14 -4.44
CA ALA A 217 -1.16 -3.81 -4.66
C ALA A 217 -1.03 -5.34 -4.66
N ARG A 218 0.17 -5.82 -5.01
CA ARG A 218 0.52 -7.24 -5.08
C ARG A 218 1.13 -7.73 -3.77
N ASN A 219 0.61 -7.29 -2.63
CA ASN A 219 1.19 -7.52 -1.31
C ASN A 219 1.38 -9.00 -0.96
N THR A 220 0.58 -9.91 -1.54
CA THR A 220 0.74 -11.36 -1.37
C THR A 220 2.00 -11.91 -2.03
N THR A 221 2.63 -11.17 -2.94
CA THR A 221 3.93 -11.51 -3.52
C THR A 221 5.06 -11.39 -2.51
N PHE A 222 4.88 -10.58 -1.48
CA PHE A 222 5.94 -10.26 -0.53
C PHE A 222 5.87 -11.12 0.73
N ASP A 223 7.03 -11.57 1.21
CA ASP A 223 7.19 -11.89 2.62
C ASP A 223 7.56 -10.61 3.37
N TRP A 224 6.57 -10.01 4.02
CA TRP A 224 6.72 -8.74 4.74
C TRP A 224 7.64 -8.86 5.96
N GLY A 225 7.92 -10.08 6.42
CA GLY A 225 8.89 -10.37 7.47
C GLY A 225 10.34 -10.24 7.01
N GLN A 226 10.57 -10.15 5.69
CA GLN A 226 11.90 -10.05 5.07
C GLN A 226 12.25 -8.61 4.65
N LEU A 227 11.43 -7.63 5.05
CA LEU A 227 11.74 -6.22 4.79
C LEU A 227 13.09 -5.84 5.43
N PRO A 228 13.95 -5.12 4.71
CA PRO A 228 15.20 -4.59 5.25
C PRO A 228 14.98 -3.66 6.45
N GLN A 229 16.07 -3.33 7.15
CA GLN A 229 16.02 -2.38 8.24
C GLN A 229 15.44 -1.04 7.78
N ASN A 230 14.59 -0.43 8.60
CA ASN A 230 13.94 0.86 8.32
C ASN A 230 12.99 0.86 7.11
N CYS A 231 12.59 -0.33 6.64
CA CYS A 231 11.52 -0.51 5.67
C CYS A 231 10.27 -1.04 6.38
N TYR A 232 9.13 -0.43 6.09
CA TYR A 232 7.85 -0.72 6.74
C TYR A 232 6.79 -0.92 5.67
N ALA A 233 5.81 -1.79 5.93
CA ALA A 233 4.53 -1.63 5.27
C ALA A 233 3.95 -0.24 5.62
N ILE A 234 3.09 0.30 4.75
CA ILE A 234 2.38 1.55 5.05
C ILE A 234 1.74 1.47 6.45
N PRO A 235 1.60 2.61 7.13
CA PRO A 235 1.03 2.62 8.44
C PRO A 235 -0.31 1.95 8.63
N ASN A 236 -0.51 1.47 9.85
CA ASN A 236 -1.70 0.80 10.32
C ASN A 236 -1.99 -0.45 9.48
N THR A 237 -0.97 -1.30 9.41
CA THR A 237 -1.03 -2.60 8.75
C THR A 237 -0.76 -3.68 9.78
N THR A 238 -1.51 -4.77 9.70
CA THR A 238 -1.30 -5.93 10.55
C THR A 238 -0.69 -7.04 9.73
N PHE A 239 0.07 -7.92 10.39
CA PHE A 239 0.67 -9.07 9.75
C PHE A 239 0.01 -10.34 10.28
N GLN A 240 -0.25 -11.26 9.35
CA GLN A 240 -0.65 -12.62 9.69
C GLN A 240 0.33 -13.60 9.08
N THR A 241 0.68 -14.64 9.83
CA THR A 241 1.44 -15.75 9.27
C THR A 241 0.54 -16.54 8.33
N LYS A 242 0.92 -16.66 7.07
CA LYS A 242 0.24 -17.51 6.08
C LYS A 242 1.12 -18.69 5.72
N THR A 243 0.47 -19.80 5.40
CA THR A 243 1.10 -21.02 4.91
C THR A 243 0.77 -21.19 3.44
N THR A 244 1.78 -21.47 2.61
CA THR A 244 1.58 -21.83 1.20
C THR A 244 2.15 -23.22 0.95
N ASN A 245 1.47 -23.98 0.11
CA ASN A 245 1.97 -25.26 -0.35
C ASN A 245 3.09 -25.00 -1.35
N LEU A 246 4.24 -25.61 -1.11
CA LEU A 246 5.33 -25.66 -2.06
C LEU A 246 5.04 -26.81 -3.04
N ALA A 247 5.47 -26.70 -4.29
CA ALA A 247 5.37 -27.79 -5.26
C ALA A 247 6.42 -28.90 -5.00
N LEU A 248 6.74 -29.14 -3.73
CA LEU A 248 7.71 -30.11 -3.24
C LEU A 248 7.01 -31.09 -2.31
N PHE A 249 7.47 -32.33 -2.35
CA PHE A 249 7.06 -33.38 -1.43
C PHE A 249 8.28 -33.87 -0.66
N ASP A 250 8.13 -34.21 0.61
CA ASP A 250 9.18 -34.88 1.38
C ASP A 250 9.33 -36.36 0.96
N ASP A 251 10.31 -37.07 1.55
CA ASP A 251 10.59 -38.49 1.26
C ASP A 251 9.40 -39.41 1.58
N ASP A 252 8.45 -38.93 2.39
CA ASP A 252 7.22 -39.61 2.78
C ASP A 252 6.03 -39.25 1.86
N GLY A 253 6.24 -38.40 0.86
CA GLY A 253 5.23 -37.97 -0.10
C GLY A 253 4.28 -36.88 0.43
N ASN A 254 4.59 -36.23 1.55
CA ASN A 254 3.81 -35.11 2.06
C ASN A 254 4.23 -33.81 1.41
N GLN A 255 3.26 -32.95 1.09
CA GLN A 255 3.54 -31.65 0.51
C GLN A 255 4.25 -30.73 1.51
N LYS A 256 5.44 -30.23 1.14
CA LYS A 256 6.14 -29.22 1.92
C LYS A 256 5.35 -27.91 1.92
N THR A 257 5.44 -27.17 3.01
CA THR A 257 4.81 -25.85 3.13
C THR A 257 5.82 -24.81 3.58
N SER A 258 5.64 -23.56 3.14
CA SER A 258 6.39 -22.43 3.68
C SER A 258 5.46 -21.45 4.39
N ASN A 259 5.97 -20.88 5.48
CA ASN A 259 5.30 -19.83 6.24
C ASN A 259 5.91 -18.48 5.87
N TYR A 260 5.07 -17.45 5.74
CA TYR A 260 5.50 -16.08 5.45
C TYR A 260 4.61 -15.07 6.16
N GLN A 261 5.10 -13.85 6.38
CA GLN A 261 4.29 -12.77 6.92
C GLN A 261 3.54 -12.08 5.79
N ALA A 262 2.21 -12.20 5.82
CA ALA A 262 1.33 -11.56 4.86
C ALA A 262 0.78 -10.25 5.45
N TRP A 263 0.79 -9.19 4.64
CA TRP A 263 0.12 -7.94 4.96
C TRP A 263 -1.41 -8.12 4.94
N VAL A 264 -2.05 -7.59 5.99
CA VAL A 264 -3.49 -7.36 6.12
C VAL A 264 -3.75 -5.87 6.35
N ASP A 265 -4.73 -5.33 5.61
CA ASP A 265 -5.21 -3.95 5.80
C ASP A 265 -5.60 -3.74 7.28
N GLY A 266 -5.10 -2.67 7.89
CA GLY A 266 -5.53 -2.29 9.24
C GLY A 266 -6.71 -1.32 9.20
N SER A 267 -6.85 -0.51 10.26
CA SER A 267 -8.08 0.27 10.46
C SER A 267 -8.29 1.42 9.48
N TRP A 268 -7.29 1.79 8.68
CA TRP A 268 -7.43 2.75 7.58
C TRP A 268 -8.11 2.16 6.33
N GLY A 269 -8.35 0.84 6.32
CA GLY A 269 -8.95 0.12 5.21
C GLY A 269 -7.96 -0.18 4.09
N ALA A 270 -8.50 -0.58 2.94
CA ALA A 270 -7.71 -1.01 1.80
C ALA A 270 -6.85 0.12 1.24
N VAL A 271 -5.56 -0.15 1.01
CA VAL A 271 -4.67 0.80 0.32
C VAL A 271 -4.93 0.82 -1.19
N TYR A 272 -5.48 -0.26 -1.73
CA TYR A 272 -5.86 -0.37 -3.13
C TYR A 272 -7.31 -0.85 -3.25
N ASN A 273 -8.13 -0.12 -4.01
CA ASN A 273 -9.50 -0.54 -4.30
C ASN A 273 -9.92 -0.16 -5.72
N ALA A 274 -9.82 -1.08 -6.69
CA ALA A 274 -10.36 -0.94 -8.05
C ALA A 274 -10.08 0.39 -8.79
N GLY A 275 -9.04 1.12 -8.41
CA GLY A 275 -8.71 2.43 -8.98
C GLY A 275 -9.28 3.66 -8.29
N GLU A 276 -9.97 3.47 -7.18
CA GLU A 276 -10.52 4.53 -6.34
C GLU A 276 -9.46 5.10 -5.39
N VAL A 277 -9.71 6.33 -4.96
CA VAL A 277 -8.93 7.01 -3.93
C VAL A 277 -9.44 6.54 -2.58
N THR A 278 -8.67 5.68 -1.91
CA THR A 278 -9.12 5.04 -0.68
C THR A 278 -8.93 5.94 0.54
N THR A 279 -9.64 5.63 1.63
CA THR A 279 -9.45 6.27 2.94
C THR A 279 -8.00 6.16 3.41
N ALA A 280 -7.33 5.03 3.16
CA ALA A 280 -5.92 4.87 3.50
C ALA A 280 -5.03 5.89 2.77
N LEU A 281 -5.24 6.16 1.48
CA LEU A 281 -4.46 7.16 0.74
C LEU A 281 -4.67 8.58 1.27
N LYS A 282 -5.87 8.91 1.74
CA LYS A 282 -6.16 10.18 2.39
C LYS A 282 -5.49 10.31 3.76
N HIS A 283 -5.49 9.23 4.56
CA HIS A 283 -4.72 9.19 5.82
C HIS A 283 -3.22 9.35 5.57
N ILE A 284 -2.66 8.69 4.55
CA ILE A 284 -1.25 8.86 4.17
C ILE A 284 -0.97 10.32 3.77
N LYS A 285 -1.84 10.93 2.96
CA LYS A 285 -1.70 12.34 2.59
C LYS A 285 -1.63 13.24 3.83
N LYS A 286 -2.59 13.11 4.74
CA LYS A 286 -2.63 13.92 5.96
C LYS A 286 -1.41 13.63 6.86
N TRP A 287 -0.98 12.38 6.94
CA TRP A 287 0.22 12.02 7.69
C TRP A 287 1.48 12.68 7.12
N ILE A 288 1.67 12.67 5.80
CA ILE A 288 2.77 13.38 5.13
C ILE A 288 2.72 14.88 5.47
N ALA A 289 1.53 15.49 5.48
CA ALA A 289 1.38 16.88 5.89
C ALA A 289 1.84 17.12 7.34
N ASP A 290 1.48 16.20 8.25
CA ASP A 290 1.91 16.27 9.65
C ASP A 290 3.43 16.10 9.81
N LEU A 291 4.04 15.17 9.06
CA LEU A 291 5.49 14.99 9.02
C LEU A 291 6.19 16.27 8.56
N TYR A 292 5.67 16.93 7.52
CA TYR A 292 6.24 18.16 7.01
C TYR A 292 5.99 19.37 7.92
N GLU A 293 4.87 19.41 8.64
CA GLU A 293 4.60 20.47 9.63
C GLU A 293 5.51 20.34 10.86
N MET A 294 5.79 19.11 11.31
CA MET A 294 6.75 18.87 12.39
C MET A 294 8.15 19.39 12.07
N ASP A 295 8.58 19.29 10.82
CA ASP A 295 9.89 19.75 10.37
C ASP A 295 9.90 20.10 8.88
N LYS A 296 9.88 21.41 8.61
CA LYS A 296 9.90 22.00 7.26
C LYS A 296 11.21 21.80 6.50
N THR A 297 12.25 21.28 7.15
CA THR A 297 13.51 20.92 6.49
C THR A 297 13.55 19.46 6.04
N SER A 298 12.57 18.65 6.45
CA SER A 298 12.47 17.26 6.02
C SER A 298 12.25 17.18 4.52
N THR A 299 12.90 16.19 3.91
CA THR A 299 12.75 15.90 2.48
C THR A 299 12.00 14.58 2.25
N PHE A 300 11.43 14.41 1.06
CA PHE A 300 10.59 13.26 0.73
C PHE A 300 10.94 12.69 -0.65
N THR A 301 10.97 11.37 -0.78
CA THR A 301 10.98 10.73 -2.11
C THR A 301 9.77 9.84 -2.28
N PHE A 302 9.00 10.09 -3.34
CA PHE A 302 7.83 9.32 -3.72
C PHE A 302 8.16 8.38 -4.87
N TYR A 303 8.12 7.07 -4.62
CA TYR A 303 8.28 6.04 -5.65
C TYR A 303 6.91 5.57 -6.12
N VAL A 304 6.62 5.77 -7.41
CA VAL A 304 5.29 5.50 -7.99
C VAL A 304 5.39 4.91 -9.39
N ASP A 305 4.32 4.25 -9.81
CA ASP A 305 4.15 3.87 -11.21
C ASP A 305 3.68 5.10 -12.01
N ASP A 306 4.12 5.21 -13.26
CA ASP A 306 3.71 6.31 -14.16
C ASP A 306 2.20 6.44 -14.34
N VAL A 307 1.49 5.32 -14.37
CA VAL A 307 0.04 5.22 -14.51
C VAL A 307 -0.76 5.63 -13.26
N VAL A 308 -0.09 5.78 -12.10
CA VAL A 308 -0.68 6.24 -10.84
C VAL A 308 0.08 7.42 -10.21
N ALA A 309 0.95 8.08 -10.97
CA ALA A 309 1.86 9.11 -10.47
C ALA A 309 1.16 10.37 -9.93
N ASN A 310 -0.15 10.55 -10.19
CA ASN A 310 -0.93 11.63 -9.60
C ASN A 310 -1.06 11.50 -8.08
N VAL A 311 -0.92 10.30 -7.51
CA VAL A 311 -0.89 10.10 -6.06
C VAL A 311 0.31 10.84 -5.45
N ALA A 312 1.49 10.78 -6.08
CA ALA A 312 2.66 11.52 -5.64
C ALA A 312 2.44 13.04 -5.70
N LEU A 313 1.86 13.56 -6.79
CA LEU A 313 1.53 14.99 -6.90
C LEU A 313 0.54 15.44 -5.82
N TRP A 314 -0.46 14.61 -5.52
CA TRP A 314 -1.46 14.91 -4.51
C TRP A 314 -0.87 14.88 -3.09
N TRP A 315 0.03 13.93 -2.81
CA TRP A 315 0.77 13.88 -1.54
C TRP A 315 1.80 14.98 -1.38
N SER A 316 2.40 15.47 -2.46
CA SER A 316 3.39 16.54 -2.43
C SER A 316 2.75 17.93 -2.58
N TYR A 317 2.40 18.32 -3.80
CA TYR A 317 1.81 19.62 -4.10
C TYR A 317 0.48 19.84 -3.38
N GLY A 318 -0.35 18.79 -3.24
CA GLY A 318 -1.60 18.86 -2.48
C GLY A 318 -1.43 19.07 -0.96
N ASN A 319 -0.22 18.92 -0.44
CA ASN A 319 0.16 19.29 0.94
C ASN A 319 1.04 20.55 0.99
N ASN A 320 1.23 21.24 -0.13
CA ASN A 320 2.09 22.42 -0.24
C ASN A 320 3.53 22.17 0.28
N ILE A 321 4.08 20.99 0.03
CA ILE A 321 5.50 20.71 0.27
C ILE A 321 6.31 21.57 -0.71
N ASP A 322 7.38 22.20 -0.22
CA ASP A 322 8.30 22.95 -1.10
C ASP A 322 8.89 22.00 -2.14
N VAL A 323 8.95 22.44 -3.41
CA VAL A 323 9.47 21.61 -4.51
C VAL A 323 10.93 21.20 -4.32
N SER A 324 11.70 21.97 -3.54
CA SER A 324 13.07 21.61 -3.15
C SER A 324 13.15 20.52 -2.08
N ASN A 325 12.03 20.21 -1.43
CA ASN A 325 11.93 19.21 -0.37
C ASN A 325 11.32 17.89 -0.83
N PHE A 326 11.06 17.69 -2.13
CA PHE A 326 10.66 16.35 -2.58
C PHE A 326 11.10 15.99 -3.99
N ASP A 327 11.34 14.70 -4.18
CA ASP A 327 11.58 14.05 -5.46
C ASP A 327 10.47 13.03 -5.75
N VAL A 328 10.23 12.77 -7.04
CA VAL A 328 9.35 11.69 -7.51
C VAL A 328 10.15 10.73 -8.39
N CYS A 329 10.31 9.50 -7.95
CA CYS A 329 10.88 8.41 -8.74
C CYS A 329 9.74 7.64 -9.40
N MET A 330 9.69 7.67 -10.72
CA MET A 330 8.59 7.09 -11.50
C MET A 330 9.08 5.88 -12.29
N TYR A 331 8.40 4.75 -12.18
CA TYR A 331 8.69 3.55 -12.96
C TYR A 331 7.60 3.31 -14.02
N THR A 332 8.01 2.87 -15.21
CA THR A 332 7.06 2.45 -16.25
C THR A 332 6.22 1.25 -15.82
N GLU A 333 4.93 1.30 -16.07
CA GLU A 333 4.02 0.15 -16.00
C GLU A 333 4.46 -1.00 -16.92
N GLY A 334 5.07 -0.66 -18.07
CA GLY A 334 5.38 -1.58 -19.15
C GLY A 334 4.58 -1.25 -20.39
N SER A 335 3.79 -2.20 -20.91
CA SER A 335 3.03 -1.99 -22.15
C SER A 335 1.99 -0.89 -22.05
N ALA A 336 1.36 -0.69 -20.88
CA ALA A 336 0.33 0.34 -20.76
C ALA A 336 0.92 1.75 -20.92
N THR A 337 2.17 1.96 -20.50
CA THR A 337 2.90 3.23 -20.69
C THR A 337 2.89 3.66 -22.15
N ALA A 338 3.26 2.78 -23.10
CA ALA A 338 3.27 3.10 -24.52
C ALA A 338 1.86 3.39 -25.06
N VAL A 339 0.86 2.64 -24.61
CA VAL A 339 -0.54 2.86 -24.97
C VAL A 339 -1.02 4.24 -24.47
N TYR A 340 -0.71 4.60 -23.22
CA TYR A 340 -1.10 5.87 -22.63
C TYR A 340 -0.34 7.05 -23.24
N PHE A 341 0.92 6.86 -23.58
CA PHE A 341 1.72 7.84 -24.30
C PHE A 341 1.02 8.29 -25.59
N SER A 342 0.63 7.33 -26.43
CA SER A 342 -0.13 7.63 -27.65
C SER A 342 -1.55 8.15 -27.35
N ARG A 343 -2.27 7.53 -26.41
CA ARG A 343 -3.66 7.91 -26.06
C ARG A 343 -3.78 9.37 -25.63
N TYR A 344 -2.79 9.87 -24.88
CA TYR A 344 -2.81 11.24 -24.36
C TYR A 344 -2.16 12.27 -25.29
N GLY A 345 -1.70 11.84 -26.46
CA GLY A 345 -1.19 12.73 -27.49
C GLY A 345 0.31 13.04 -27.39
N TYR A 346 1.06 12.30 -26.60
CA TYR A 346 2.49 12.58 -26.41
C TYR A 346 3.36 12.22 -27.61
N ASN A 347 2.79 11.62 -28.66
CA ASN A 347 3.45 11.45 -29.95
C ASN A 347 3.57 12.76 -30.77
N SER A 348 2.92 13.84 -30.33
CA SER A 348 2.97 15.17 -30.96
C SER A 348 3.52 16.22 -30.00
N TYR A 349 4.48 17.02 -30.48
CA TYR A 349 5.03 18.13 -29.73
C TYR A 349 3.99 19.23 -29.45
N ALA A 350 3.11 19.51 -30.42
CA ALA A 350 2.02 20.45 -30.24
C ALA A 350 1.08 20.02 -29.09
N GLN A 351 0.72 18.74 -29.06
CA GLN A 351 -0.14 18.17 -28.01
C GLN A 351 0.57 18.08 -26.65
N TYR A 352 1.87 17.77 -26.63
CA TYR A 352 2.69 17.84 -25.41
C TYR A 352 2.64 19.23 -24.77
N LYS A 353 2.82 20.31 -25.55
CA LYS A 353 2.80 21.68 -25.02
C LYS A 353 1.46 22.01 -24.35
N GLN A 354 0.35 21.63 -24.98
CA GLN A 354 -0.97 21.77 -24.37
C GLN A 354 -1.04 20.97 -23.06
N ARG A 355 -0.57 19.72 -23.08
CA ARG A 355 -0.60 18.86 -21.89
C ARG A 355 0.28 19.36 -20.75
N LYS A 356 1.40 20.02 -21.04
CA LYS A 356 2.24 20.68 -20.04
C LYS A 356 1.50 21.85 -19.39
N SER A 357 0.75 22.64 -20.17
CA SER A 357 -0.12 23.70 -19.63
C SER A 357 -1.26 23.14 -18.77
N ASP A 358 -1.89 22.04 -19.20
CA ASP A 358 -2.94 21.36 -18.42
C ASP A 358 -2.36 20.81 -17.11
N TYR A 359 -1.16 20.23 -17.16
CA TYR A 359 -0.43 19.74 -15.99
C TYR A 359 -0.13 20.86 -14.99
N GLN A 360 0.35 22.02 -15.44
CA GLN A 360 0.61 23.17 -14.57
C GLN A 360 -0.68 23.66 -13.88
N SER A 361 -1.79 23.69 -14.62
CA SER A 361 -3.11 24.05 -14.08
C SER A 361 -3.60 23.02 -13.05
N TYR A 362 -3.32 21.74 -13.30
CA TYR A 362 -3.63 20.65 -12.39
C TYR A 362 -2.80 20.72 -11.10
N VAL A 363 -1.49 20.97 -11.19
CA VAL A 363 -0.62 21.18 -10.02
C VAL A 363 -1.11 22.36 -9.18
N GLU A 364 -1.50 23.46 -9.82
CA GLU A 364 -2.04 24.62 -9.12
C GLU A 364 -3.37 24.32 -8.44
N SER A 365 -4.25 23.52 -9.05
CA SER A 365 -5.49 23.13 -8.40
C SER A 365 -5.24 22.27 -7.15
N LEU A 366 -4.28 21.34 -7.19
CA LEU A 366 -3.88 20.54 -6.03
C LEU A 366 -3.37 21.42 -4.88
N LYS A 367 -2.50 22.40 -5.16
CA LYS A 367 -2.02 23.36 -4.15
C LYS A 367 -3.15 24.15 -3.50
N ASN A 368 -4.20 24.43 -4.27
CA ASN A 368 -5.42 25.11 -3.81
C ASN A 368 -6.46 24.14 -3.19
N GLY A 369 -6.06 22.92 -2.83
CA GLY A 369 -6.87 21.96 -2.09
C GLY A 369 -7.77 21.08 -2.95
N ALA A 370 -7.52 20.98 -4.26
CA ALA A 370 -8.23 20.01 -5.08
C ALA A 370 -7.86 18.57 -4.68
N GLU A 371 -8.87 17.72 -4.60
CA GLU A 371 -8.73 16.30 -4.33
C GLU A 371 -8.65 15.50 -5.64
N ILE A 372 -7.92 14.38 -5.61
CA ILE A 372 -7.96 13.42 -6.72
C ILE A 372 -9.22 12.54 -6.61
N THR A 373 -9.77 12.13 -7.74
CA THR A 373 -10.98 11.28 -7.81
C THR A 373 -10.70 9.86 -8.31
N SER A 374 -9.51 9.63 -8.86
CA SER A 374 -9.04 8.33 -9.37
C SER A 374 -7.53 8.25 -9.19
N ILE A 375 -7.01 7.06 -8.91
CA ILE A 375 -5.56 6.81 -8.92
C ILE A 375 -5.05 6.41 -10.32
N TRP A 376 -5.92 6.00 -11.25
CA TRP A 376 -5.52 5.62 -12.61
C TRP A 376 -5.71 6.74 -13.62
N ASN A 377 -5.21 6.47 -14.84
CA ASN A 377 -5.39 7.28 -16.04
C ASN A 377 -4.77 8.67 -15.90
N VAL A 378 -3.57 8.74 -15.34
CA VAL A 378 -2.80 9.97 -15.15
C VAL A 378 -2.37 10.52 -16.51
N PRO A 379 -3.02 11.58 -17.04
CA PRO A 379 -2.71 12.04 -18.39
C PRO A 379 -1.43 12.88 -18.42
N HIS A 380 -0.81 13.14 -17.26
CA HIS A 380 0.28 14.12 -17.09
C HIS A 380 1.67 13.50 -16.91
N PHE A 381 1.84 12.17 -16.93
CA PHE A 381 3.11 11.52 -16.57
C PHE A 381 4.32 11.99 -17.39
N ILE A 382 4.18 12.22 -18.70
CA ILE A 382 5.28 12.79 -19.52
C ILE A 382 5.51 14.27 -19.24
N ALA A 383 4.44 15.03 -18.97
CA ALA A 383 4.57 16.43 -18.55
C ALA A 383 5.24 16.54 -17.18
N MET A 384 4.99 15.60 -16.26
CA MET A 384 5.67 15.50 -14.96
C MET A 384 7.15 15.15 -15.15
N ALA A 385 7.47 14.21 -16.04
CA ALA A 385 8.84 13.75 -16.26
C ALA A 385 9.81 14.88 -16.67
N THR A 386 9.33 16.03 -17.16
CA THR A 386 10.18 17.17 -17.51
C THR A 386 10.40 18.18 -16.38
N ASP A 387 9.86 17.92 -15.18
CA ASP A 387 10.20 18.68 -13.98
C ASP A 387 11.52 18.17 -13.38
N SER A 388 12.34 19.07 -12.85
CA SER A 388 13.70 18.73 -12.39
C SER A 388 13.78 17.81 -11.19
N ASN A 389 12.69 17.70 -10.42
CA ASN A 389 12.57 16.82 -9.25
C ASN A 389 11.83 15.51 -9.58
N VAL A 390 11.68 15.18 -10.87
CA VAL A 390 11.06 13.93 -11.31
C VAL A 390 12.08 13.09 -12.06
N HIS A 391 12.28 11.86 -11.58
CA HIS A 391 13.22 10.88 -12.13
C HIS A 391 12.42 9.76 -12.77
N TYR A 392 12.27 9.79 -14.09
CA TYR A 392 11.44 8.80 -14.79
C TYR A 392 12.29 7.69 -15.41
N TYR A 393 12.00 6.45 -15.04
CA TYR A 393 12.70 5.25 -15.51
C TYR A 393 11.78 4.36 -16.34
N VAL A 394 12.25 4.04 -17.54
CA VAL A 394 11.54 3.18 -18.50
C VAL A 394 12.40 2.00 -18.91
N ASN A 395 11.77 0.83 -18.99
CA ASN A 395 12.41 -0.41 -19.41
C ASN A 395 12.88 -0.33 -20.87
N ILE A 396 12.05 0.23 -21.75
CA ILE A 396 12.37 0.43 -23.18
C ILE A 396 12.02 1.86 -23.56
N LYS A 397 12.96 2.79 -23.38
CA LYS A 397 12.76 4.22 -23.72
C LYS A 397 12.26 4.41 -25.15
N ASN A 398 12.82 3.60 -26.02
CA ASN A 398 12.56 3.64 -27.44
C ASN A 398 11.18 3.14 -27.88
N SER A 399 10.43 2.48 -26.99
CA SER A 399 9.01 2.19 -27.21
C SER A 399 8.14 3.46 -27.21
N LEU A 400 8.65 4.56 -26.63
CA LEU A 400 7.99 5.86 -26.63
C LEU A 400 8.53 6.75 -27.74
N LEU A 401 9.85 6.93 -27.79
CA LEU A 401 10.49 7.90 -28.69
C LEU A 401 10.29 7.60 -30.18
N SER A 402 10.17 6.33 -30.57
CA SER A 402 9.92 5.99 -31.98
C SER A 402 8.48 6.22 -32.44
N THR A 403 7.56 6.52 -31.52
CA THR A 403 6.18 6.87 -31.87
C THR A 403 6.02 8.33 -32.25
N LEU A 404 7.05 9.16 -32.00
CA LEU A 404 7.08 10.57 -32.36
C LEU A 404 7.07 10.74 -33.88
N ASN A 405 6.36 11.75 -34.39
CA ASN A 405 6.32 12.06 -35.82
C ASN A 405 7.57 12.84 -36.27
N PRO A 406 8.49 12.25 -37.06
CA PRO A 406 9.71 12.94 -37.49
C PRO A 406 9.47 14.12 -38.44
N GLN A 407 8.27 14.22 -39.02
CA GLN A 407 7.88 15.30 -39.93
C GLN A 407 7.20 16.47 -39.21
N GLU A 408 6.98 16.38 -37.89
CA GLU A 408 6.37 17.47 -37.12
C GLU A 408 7.36 18.62 -36.89
N GLU A 409 6.86 19.85 -37.00
CA GLU A 409 7.64 21.04 -36.63
C GLU A 409 8.06 20.97 -35.14
N GLY A 410 9.35 21.13 -34.88
CA GLY A 410 9.92 21.03 -33.54
C GLY A 410 10.22 19.61 -33.06
N TYR A 411 10.12 18.59 -33.94
CA TYR A 411 10.47 17.19 -33.62
C TYR A 411 11.83 17.05 -32.92
N SER A 412 12.89 17.67 -33.45
CA SER A 412 14.25 17.51 -32.90
C SER A 412 14.38 18.08 -31.47
N GLU A 413 13.70 19.18 -31.19
CA GLU A 413 13.64 19.78 -29.85
C GLU A 413 12.87 18.86 -28.91
N TYR A 414 11.70 18.35 -29.33
CA TYR A 414 10.86 17.49 -28.51
C TYR A 414 11.51 16.14 -28.22
N TYR A 415 12.15 15.53 -29.23
CA TYR A 415 12.92 14.30 -29.07
C TYR A 415 14.03 14.50 -28.02
N ALA A 416 14.83 15.56 -28.15
CA ALA A 416 15.91 15.85 -27.19
C ALA A 416 15.39 16.13 -25.78
N LEU A 417 14.25 16.82 -25.66
CA LEU A 417 13.57 17.03 -24.39
C LEU A 417 13.17 15.72 -23.73
N LEU A 418 12.52 14.81 -24.46
CA LEU A 418 12.12 13.53 -23.89
C LEU A 418 13.31 12.61 -23.62
N ASP A 419 14.29 12.54 -24.51
CA ASP A 419 15.45 11.65 -24.33
C ASP A 419 16.28 12.01 -23.10
N SER A 420 16.40 13.30 -22.79
CA SER A 420 17.12 13.81 -21.61
C SER A 420 16.36 13.62 -20.29
N ASN A 421 15.03 13.58 -20.32
CA ASN A 421 14.20 13.49 -19.12
C ASN A 421 13.65 12.08 -18.83
N ILE A 422 13.70 11.18 -19.82
CA ILE A 422 13.29 9.79 -19.67
C ILE A 422 14.55 8.93 -19.60
N ASN A 423 14.77 8.24 -18.49
CA ASN A 423 15.94 7.40 -18.26
C ASN A 423 15.70 5.95 -18.73
N SER A 424 16.62 5.42 -19.54
CA SER A 424 16.61 3.99 -19.90
C SER A 424 17.23 3.17 -18.79
N TYR A 425 16.39 2.51 -17.99
CA TYR A 425 16.80 1.60 -16.93
C TYR A 425 16.00 0.33 -17.08
N THR A 426 16.65 -0.70 -17.64
CA THR A 426 16.01 -1.99 -17.91
C THR A 426 15.89 -2.79 -16.62
N ILE A 427 14.90 -3.67 -16.56
CA ILE A 427 14.73 -4.55 -15.40
C ILE A 427 15.91 -5.50 -15.23
N GLN A 428 16.56 -5.89 -16.34
CA GLN A 428 17.83 -6.61 -16.33
C GLN A 428 18.92 -5.84 -15.60
N LYS A 429 19.06 -4.53 -15.85
CA LYS A 429 20.04 -3.68 -15.15
C LYS A 429 19.70 -3.55 -13.66
N ALA A 430 18.42 -3.46 -13.32
CA ALA A 430 17.97 -3.41 -11.94
C ALA A 430 18.34 -4.68 -11.18
N LEU A 431 18.01 -5.85 -11.73
CA LEU A 431 18.33 -7.15 -11.13
C LEU A 431 19.84 -7.42 -11.07
N ALA A 432 20.58 -7.09 -12.13
CA ALA A 432 22.04 -7.17 -12.12
C ALA A 432 22.66 -6.27 -11.04
N SER A 433 22.05 -5.12 -10.74
CA SER A 433 22.53 -4.27 -9.64
C SER A 433 22.31 -4.90 -8.26
N VAL A 434 21.22 -5.64 -8.07
CA VAL A 434 20.97 -6.41 -6.83
C VAL A 434 22.00 -7.52 -6.68
N GLU A 435 22.32 -8.21 -7.77
CA GLU A 435 23.36 -9.26 -7.79
C GLU A 435 24.74 -8.68 -7.46
N ASN A 436 25.12 -7.57 -8.09
CA ASN A 436 26.39 -6.88 -7.84
C ASN A 436 26.54 -6.42 -6.38
N ASP A 437 25.44 -6.06 -5.72
CA ASP A 437 25.41 -5.68 -4.30
C ASP A 437 25.35 -6.89 -3.35
N GLY A 438 25.32 -8.12 -3.87
CA GLY A 438 25.21 -9.36 -3.09
C GLY A 438 23.86 -9.50 -2.39
N LYS A 439 22.80 -8.91 -2.96
CA LYS A 439 21.45 -8.83 -2.37
C LYS A 439 20.44 -9.80 -3.00
N THR A 440 20.87 -10.68 -3.90
CA THR A 440 19.99 -11.65 -4.59
C THR A 440 19.20 -12.50 -3.62
N ARG A 441 19.85 -13.05 -2.57
CA ARG A 441 19.19 -13.90 -1.57
C ARG A 441 18.06 -13.17 -0.85
N GLN A 442 18.26 -11.90 -0.50
CA GLN A 442 17.26 -11.04 0.14
C GLN A 442 16.09 -10.76 -0.80
N LEU A 443 16.37 -10.50 -2.09
CA LEU A 443 15.34 -10.32 -3.10
C LEU A 443 14.50 -11.58 -3.29
N GLU A 444 15.12 -12.76 -3.34
CA GLU A 444 14.40 -14.02 -3.49
C GLU A 444 13.48 -14.29 -2.31
N PHE A 445 13.93 -14.03 -1.07
CA PHE A 445 13.10 -14.12 0.13
C PHE A 445 11.95 -13.12 0.10
N LEU A 446 12.25 -11.84 -0.20
CA LEU A 446 11.24 -10.79 -0.28
C LEU A 446 10.15 -11.17 -1.30
N LEU A 447 10.52 -11.62 -2.49
CA LEU A 447 9.60 -12.03 -3.56
C LEU A 447 9.04 -13.45 -3.41
N ARG A 448 9.35 -14.16 -2.32
CA ARG A 448 8.90 -15.54 -2.04
C ARG A 448 9.31 -16.55 -3.11
N THR A 449 10.40 -16.28 -3.82
CA THR A 449 11.07 -17.25 -4.70
C THR A 449 12.17 -18.02 -3.96
N ARG A 450 12.46 -17.64 -2.72
CA ARG A 450 13.18 -18.40 -1.70
C ARG A 450 12.36 -18.41 -0.42
N TRP A 451 12.44 -19.48 0.36
CA TRP A 451 11.58 -19.71 1.52
C TRP A 451 12.27 -20.60 2.56
N ILE A 452 11.71 -20.62 3.77
CA ILE A 452 11.99 -21.61 4.81
C ILE A 452 10.77 -22.52 4.91
N ASP A 453 10.99 -23.84 4.82
CA ASP A 453 9.93 -24.82 4.97
C ASP A 453 9.57 -25.08 6.44
N ASN A 454 8.54 -25.91 6.68
CA ASN A 454 8.07 -26.26 8.02
C ASN A 454 9.08 -27.07 8.86
N LEU A 455 10.13 -27.61 8.25
CA LEU A 455 11.23 -28.29 8.93
C LEU A 455 12.38 -27.32 9.28
N GLY A 456 12.30 -26.07 8.82
CA GLY A 456 13.34 -25.06 9.00
C GLY A 456 14.39 -25.07 7.89
N GLU A 457 14.18 -25.86 6.82
CA GLU A 457 15.12 -25.97 5.71
C GLU A 457 14.86 -24.87 4.67
N GLU A 458 15.94 -24.31 4.13
CA GLU A 458 15.86 -23.29 3.10
C GLU A 458 15.69 -23.94 1.71
N GLY A 459 14.70 -23.48 0.96
CA GLY A 459 14.50 -23.84 -0.43
C GLY A 459 14.35 -22.61 -1.33
N SER A 460 14.49 -22.80 -2.63
CA SER A 460 14.33 -21.73 -3.62
C SER A 460 13.79 -22.24 -4.95
N ALA A 461 13.28 -21.34 -5.79
CA ALA A 461 12.77 -21.73 -7.11
C ALA A 461 13.88 -22.34 -7.98
N ASN A 462 15.15 -22.03 -7.67
CA ASN A 462 16.32 -22.65 -8.28
C ASN A 462 16.35 -24.18 -8.09
N ASP A 463 15.78 -24.69 -7.00
CA ASP A 463 15.75 -26.13 -6.73
C ASP A 463 14.96 -26.88 -7.82
N TYR A 464 13.97 -26.23 -8.43
CA TYR A 464 13.25 -26.78 -9.58
C TYR A 464 14.00 -26.54 -10.89
N PHE A 465 14.56 -25.34 -11.09
CA PHE A 465 15.30 -25.02 -12.33
C PHE A 465 16.58 -25.82 -12.51
N GLN A 466 17.13 -26.40 -11.44
CA GLN A 466 18.33 -27.27 -11.49
C GLN A 466 18.01 -28.78 -11.43
N SER A 467 16.73 -29.16 -11.26
CA SER A 467 16.35 -30.53 -10.86
C SER A 467 16.50 -31.64 -11.92
N GLU A 468 16.66 -31.34 -13.22
CA GLU A 468 16.83 -32.38 -14.25
C GLU A 468 18.11 -32.22 -15.11
N ASN A 469 19.03 -33.20 -14.99
CA ASN A 469 19.81 -33.88 -16.04
C ASN A 469 20.43 -33.08 -17.21
N GLY A 470 20.63 -31.76 -17.09
CA GLY A 470 21.18 -30.92 -18.16
C GLY A 470 20.16 -30.42 -19.19
N LYS A 471 18.85 -30.49 -18.88
CA LYS A 471 17.80 -29.80 -19.65
C LYS A 471 17.75 -28.31 -19.30
N LYS A 472 17.31 -27.50 -20.24
CA LYS A 472 16.99 -26.07 -20.03
C LYS A 472 15.61 -25.92 -19.39
N ASN A 473 15.19 -24.72 -19.04
CA ASN A 473 13.90 -24.46 -18.42
C ASN A 473 13.01 -23.62 -19.32
N LEU A 474 11.82 -24.12 -19.69
CA LEU A 474 10.81 -23.38 -20.46
C LEU A 474 9.69 -22.92 -19.53
N LEU A 475 9.53 -21.61 -19.42
CA LEU A 475 8.44 -20.96 -18.73
C LEU A 475 7.31 -20.58 -19.69
N ILE A 476 6.19 -21.30 -19.60
CA ILE A 476 4.99 -20.99 -20.37
C ILE A 476 4.24 -19.83 -19.70
N LEU A 477 4.20 -18.68 -20.39
CA LEU A 477 3.48 -17.48 -19.95
C LEU A 477 2.00 -17.58 -20.30
N GLY A 478 1.17 -17.65 -19.25
CA GLY A 478 -0.29 -17.64 -19.38
C GLY A 478 -0.88 -16.23 -19.46
N THR A 479 -2.16 -16.16 -19.84
CA THR A 479 -2.94 -14.91 -19.88
C THR A 479 -4.30 -15.11 -19.20
N SER A 480 -5.24 -14.17 -19.35
CA SER A 480 -6.62 -14.31 -18.89
C SER A 480 -7.43 -15.28 -19.76
N VAL A 481 -8.58 -15.76 -19.28
CA VAL A 481 -9.52 -16.57 -20.10
C VAL A 481 -9.88 -15.86 -21.41
N ALA A 482 -10.14 -14.55 -21.35
CA ALA A 482 -10.42 -13.75 -22.55
C ALA A 482 -9.18 -13.60 -23.45
N GLY A 483 -8.00 -13.49 -22.83
CA GLY A 483 -6.74 -13.43 -23.53
C GLY A 483 -6.45 -14.70 -24.32
N GLU A 484 -6.74 -15.88 -23.76
CA GLU A 484 -6.49 -17.14 -24.47
C GLU A 484 -7.36 -17.31 -25.71
N ASN A 485 -8.58 -16.76 -25.68
CA ASN A 485 -9.61 -16.92 -26.70
C ASN A 485 -9.44 -15.98 -27.91
N ASN A 486 -8.72 -14.85 -27.77
CA ASN A 486 -8.63 -13.88 -28.88
C ASN A 486 -7.41 -12.94 -28.83
N SER A 487 -6.31 -13.31 -28.16
CA SER A 487 -5.11 -12.48 -28.19
C SER A 487 -4.34 -12.67 -29.49
N TYR A 488 -4.16 -11.56 -30.21
CA TYR A 488 -3.24 -11.44 -31.35
C TYR A 488 -3.36 -12.60 -32.36
N GLY A 489 -4.57 -13.04 -32.70
CA GLY A 489 -4.80 -14.04 -33.75
C GLY A 489 -4.58 -15.50 -33.34
N CYS A 490 -4.65 -15.84 -32.04
CA CYS A 490 -4.65 -17.24 -31.58
C CYS A 490 -5.88 -18.05 -32.07
N GLY A 491 -6.99 -17.37 -32.38
CA GLY A 491 -8.22 -17.96 -32.94
C GLY A 491 -9.36 -18.08 -31.93
N GLU A 492 -10.59 -18.00 -32.42
CA GLU A 492 -11.80 -18.08 -31.58
C GLU A 492 -11.98 -19.46 -30.94
N ASN A 493 -12.52 -19.45 -29.71
CA ASN A 493 -12.76 -20.59 -28.83
C ASN A 493 -11.50 -21.41 -28.51
N THR A 494 -10.32 -20.77 -28.55
CA THR A 494 -9.07 -21.41 -28.14
C THR A 494 -8.81 -21.21 -26.65
N THR A 495 -8.11 -22.18 -26.05
CA THR A 495 -7.56 -22.09 -24.70
C THR A 495 -6.08 -22.49 -24.74
N LEU A 496 -5.35 -22.35 -23.63
CA LEU A 496 -4.00 -22.90 -23.54
C LEU A 496 -3.95 -24.38 -23.91
N MET A 497 -4.99 -25.15 -23.54
CA MET A 497 -5.10 -26.58 -23.86
C MET A 497 -5.20 -26.87 -25.36
N THR A 498 -5.58 -25.89 -26.19
CA THR A 498 -5.51 -26.02 -27.65
C THR A 498 -4.07 -26.17 -28.15
N PHE A 499 -3.12 -25.50 -27.50
CA PHE A 499 -1.72 -25.42 -27.95
C PHE A 499 -0.76 -26.27 -27.10
N LEU A 500 -1.13 -26.53 -25.85
CA LEU A 500 -0.24 -27.14 -24.87
C LEU A 500 0.27 -28.54 -25.26
N PRO A 501 -0.53 -29.46 -25.82
CA PRO A 501 -0.02 -30.77 -26.25
C PRO A 501 1.08 -30.66 -27.32
N TYR A 502 0.93 -29.72 -28.25
CA TYR A 502 1.94 -29.43 -29.26
C TYR A 502 3.23 -28.90 -28.62
N ILE A 503 3.10 -27.92 -27.72
CA ILE A 503 4.23 -27.31 -27.01
C ILE A 503 4.99 -28.37 -26.20
N VAL A 504 4.28 -29.20 -25.42
CA VAL A 504 4.91 -30.26 -24.63
C VAL A 504 5.61 -31.28 -25.52
N SER A 505 4.96 -31.74 -26.59
CA SER A 505 5.57 -32.67 -27.56
C SER A 505 6.87 -32.12 -28.15
N LYS A 506 6.88 -30.83 -28.49
CA LYS A 506 8.01 -30.17 -29.15
C LYS A 506 9.18 -29.88 -28.21
N TYR A 507 8.91 -29.41 -26.99
CA TYR A 507 9.94 -28.84 -26.12
C TYR A 507 10.37 -29.77 -24.96
N SER A 508 9.55 -30.74 -24.54
CA SER A 508 9.84 -31.56 -23.33
C SER A 508 11.10 -32.42 -23.40
N ALA A 509 11.62 -32.69 -24.60
CA ALA A 509 12.87 -33.41 -24.79
C ALA A 509 14.10 -32.60 -24.32
N GLU A 510 14.08 -31.28 -24.54
CA GLU A 510 15.20 -30.36 -24.24
C GLU A 510 14.93 -29.47 -23.02
N TYR A 511 13.66 -29.32 -22.62
CA TYR A 511 13.23 -28.38 -21.60
C TYR A 511 12.41 -29.04 -20.49
N ASN A 512 12.68 -28.64 -19.24
CA ASN A 512 11.75 -28.74 -18.13
C ASN A 512 10.66 -27.69 -18.33
N ILE A 513 9.39 -28.07 -18.20
CA ILE A 513 8.28 -27.18 -18.52
C ILE A 513 7.64 -26.65 -17.23
N PHE A 514 7.56 -25.34 -17.14
CA PHE A 514 6.95 -24.58 -16.06
C PHE A 514 5.77 -23.78 -16.61
N TYR A 515 4.76 -23.54 -15.77
CA TYR A 515 3.66 -22.65 -16.10
C TYR A 515 3.63 -21.45 -15.16
N LYS A 516 3.56 -20.25 -15.73
CA LYS A 516 3.39 -19.00 -14.99
C LYS A 516 2.19 -18.24 -15.52
N GLY A 517 1.08 -18.39 -14.81
CA GLY A 517 -0.17 -17.71 -15.13
C GLY A 517 -0.09 -16.19 -14.94
N HIS A 518 -1.04 -15.49 -15.57
CA HIS A 518 -1.22 -14.05 -15.34
C HIS A 518 -1.50 -13.78 -13.86
N PRO A 519 -0.94 -12.73 -13.26
CA PRO A 519 -1.06 -12.53 -11.82
C PRO A 519 -2.49 -12.41 -11.28
N SER A 520 -3.44 -11.93 -12.08
CA SER A 520 -4.87 -11.87 -11.71
C SER A 520 -5.70 -13.11 -12.10
N TYR A 521 -5.08 -14.12 -12.74
CA TYR A 521 -5.75 -15.34 -13.20
C TYR A 521 -4.97 -16.57 -12.72
N PRO A 522 -5.06 -16.93 -11.43
CA PRO A 522 -4.53 -18.19 -10.96
C PRO A 522 -5.17 -19.38 -11.67
N ILE A 523 -4.53 -20.56 -11.61
CA ILE A 523 -4.97 -21.75 -12.34
C ILE A 523 -6.42 -22.16 -12.03
N SER A 524 -6.91 -21.86 -10.82
CA SER A 524 -8.29 -22.10 -10.39
C SER A 524 -9.35 -21.34 -11.22
N ASN A 525 -8.96 -20.33 -12.00
CA ASN A 525 -9.85 -19.63 -12.91
C ASN A 525 -10.13 -20.40 -14.21
N PHE A 526 -9.46 -21.53 -14.43
CA PHE A 526 -9.59 -22.34 -15.63
C PHE A 526 -10.16 -23.72 -15.29
N THR A 527 -11.16 -24.15 -16.05
CA THR A 527 -11.88 -25.41 -15.83
C THR A 527 -11.78 -26.36 -17.02
N ASP A 528 -10.75 -26.21 -17.85
CA ASP A 528 -10.56 -26.92 -19.12
C ASP A 528 -9.68 -28.18 -19.00
N GLY A 529 -9.50 -28.69 -17.77
CA GLY A 529 -8.71 -29.90 -17.49
C GLY A 529 -7.19 -29.69 -17.48
N ARG A 530 -6.72 -28.43 -17.52
CA ARG A 530 -5.28 -28.13 -17.55
C ARG A 530 -4.54 -28.52 -16.27
N SER A 531 -5.21 -28.52 -15.12
CA SER A 531 -4.59 -28.90 -13.84
C SER A 531 -4.19 -30.37 -13.85
N GLU A 532 -5.10 -31.24 -14.29
CA GLU A 532 -4.87 -32.67 -14.45
C GLU A 532 -3.81 -32.95 -15.53
N TYR A 533 -3.83 -32.16 -16.61
CA TYR A 533 -2.81 -32.26 -17.65
C TYR A 533 -1.42 -31.86 -17.13
N PHE A 534 -1.32 -30.78 -16.35
CA PHE A 534 -0.05 -30.35 -15.75
C PHE A 534 0.51 -31.42 -14.83
N GLU A 535 -0.32 -32.03 -13.98
CA GLU A 535 0.08 -33.15 -13.12
C GLU A 535 0.57 -34.34 -13.95
N ALA A 536 -0.19 -34.77 -14.96
CA ALA A 536 0.16 -35.90 -15.82
C ALA A 536 1.45 -35.70 -16.61
N ASN A 537 1.82 -34.45 -16.91
CA ASN A 537 3.02 -34.09 -17.69
C ASN A 537 4.13 -33.47 -16.84
N LYS A 538 4.02 -33.50 -15.51
CA LYS A 538 4.99 -32.94 -14.57
C LYS A 538 5.31 -31.45 -14.83
N ILE A 539 4.31 -30.68 -15.25
CA ILE A 539 4.44 -29.24 -15.45
C ILE A 539 4.32 -28.54 -14.09
N VAL A 540 5.38 -27.86 -13.67
CA VAL A 540 5.40 -27.16 -12.39
C VAL A 540 4.72 -25.80 -12.53
N VAL A 541 3.72 -25.54 -11.68
CA VAL A 541 3.01 -24.25 -11.63
C VAL A 541 3.74 -23.30 -10.69
N LEU A 542 4.23 -22.18 -11.21
CA LEU A 542 4.88 -21.14 -10.41
C LEU A 542 3.86 -20.16 -9.81
N PRO A 543 4.15 -19.55 -8.64
CA PRO A 543 3.31 -18.53 -8.03
C PRO A 543 2.95 -17.41 -9.02
N ASN A 544 1.65 -17.19 -9.27
CA ASN A 544 1.16 -16.21 -10.23
C ASN A 544 1.49 -14.76 -9.83
N ALA A 545 1.57 -14.45 -8.54
CA ALA A 545 1.80 -13.10 -8.04
C ALA A 545 3.23 -12.58 -8.31
N VAL A 546 4.22 -13.47 -8.38
CA VAL A 546 5.62 -13.12 -8.64
C VAL A 546 5.79 -12.57 -10.06
N PRO A 547 6.46 -11.44 -10.27
CA PRO A 547 6.81 -10.95 -11.60
C PRO A 547 7.62 -11.99 -12.38
N ALA A 548 7.24 -12.28 -13.62
CA ALA A 548 7.87 -13.34 -14.41
C ALA A 548 9.35 -13.05 -14.72
N GLU A 549 9.70 -11.77 -14.83
CA GLU A 549 11.07 -11.28 -14.98
C GLU A 549 11.98 -11.77 -13.84
N THR A 550 11.45 -11.97 -12.63
CA THR A 550 12.22 -12.56 -11.51
C THR A 550 12.78 -13.93 -11.91
N TYR A 551 11.94 -14.77 -12.53
CA TYR A 551 12.35 -16.10 -12.98
C TYR A 551 13.28 -16.06 -14.19
N MET A 552 13.04 -15.12 -15.10
CA MET A 552 13.83 -14.94 -16.32
C MET A 552 15.29 -14.57 -16.07
N TYR A 553 15.58 -13.91 -14.95
CA TYR A 553 16.87 -13.24 -14.73
C TYR A 553 17.63 -13.74 -13.50
N LEU A 554 16.95 -14.16 -12.43
CA LEU A 554 17.64 -14.63 -11.22
C LEU A 554 18.02 -16.12 -11.28
N TYR A 555 17.54 -16.84 -12.29
CA TYR A 555 17.73 -18.28 -12.42
C TYR A 555 18.32 -18.63 -13.78
N ASN A 556 19.14 -19.69 -13.79
CA ASN A 556 19.90 -20.09 -14.96
C ASN A 556 19.04 -20.84 -15.98
N ASP A 557 19.39 -20.66 -17.26
CA ASP A 557 18.81 -21.37 -18.40
C ASP A 557 17.27 -21.30 -18.47
N VAL A 558 16.69 -20.17 -18.06
CA VAL A 558 15.25 -19.90 -18.16
C VAL A 558 14.92 -19.21 -19.48
N TYR A 559 14.16 -19.93 -20.30
CA TYR A 559 13.58 -19.50 -21.57
C TYR A 559 12.07 -19.35 -21.40
N ILE A 560 11.45 -18.53 -22.25
CA ILE A 560 10.03 -18.24 -22.16
C ILE A 560 9.31 -18.53 -23.48
N GLY A 561 8.01 -18.79 -23.38
CA GLY A 561 7.11 -18.79 -24.53
C GLY A 561 5.66 -18.73 -24.06
N GLY A 562 4.73 -18.33 -24.92
CA GLY A 562 3.32 -18.25 -24.53
C GLY A 562 2.57 -17.11 -25.19
N TYR A 563 1.47 -16.68 -24.57
CA TYR A 563 0.69 -15.56 -25.09
C TYR A 563 1.49 -14.26 -25.01
N HIS A 564 1.28 -13.37 -25.99
CA HIS A 564 1.90 -12.04 -25.97
C HIS A 564 1.58 -11.30 -24.66
N SER A 565 2.63 -10.73 -24.06
CA SER A 565 2.58 -10.04 -22.77
C SER A 565 3.69 -8.99 -22.70
N SER A 566 3.51 -7.96 -21.87
CA SER A 566 4.56 -6.97 -21.56
C SER A 566 5.82 -7.59 -20.97
N THR A 567 5.71 -8.74 -20.30
CA THR A 567 6.86 -9.50 -19.83
C THR A 567 7.83 -9.84 -20.97
N MET A 568 7.32 -10.11 -22.17
CA MET A 568 8.16 -10.44 -23.32
C MET A 568 8.96 -9.23 -23.81
N SER A 569 8.51 -8.01 -23.54
CA SER A 569 9.31 -6.80 -23.79
C SER A 569 10.59 -6.78 -22.93
N SER A 570 10.59 -7.47 -21.79
CA SER A 570 11.75 -7.63 -20.91
C SER A 570 12.61 -8.85 -21.28
N SER A 571 12.58 -9.38 -22.51
CA SER A 571 13.34 -10.59 -22.86
C SER A 571 14.78 -10.29 -23.28
N MET A 572 15.68 -11.24 -23.03
CA MET A 572 17.02 -11.27 -23.64
C MET A 572 16.98 -11.88 -25.04
N VAL A 573 18.02 -11.61 -25.84
CA VAL A 573 18.20 -12.22 -27.17
C VAL A 573 18.15 -13.74 -27.07
N GLY A 574 17.23 -14.35 -27.81
CA GLY A 574 17.04 -15.81 -27.85
C GLY A 574 16.35 -16.41 -26.61
N GLN A 575 15.90 -15.59 -25.66
CA GLN A 575 15.18 -16.07 -24.48
C GLN A 575 13.74 -16.48 -24.80
N THR A 576 13.09 -15.80 -25.74
CA THR A 576 11.72 -16.10 -26.18
C THR A 576 11.74 -17.14 -27.30
N LEU A 577 11.31 -18.36 -26.99
CA LEU A 577 11.29 -19.48 -27.94
C LEU A 577 10.10 -19.41 -28.90
N PHE A 578 8.93 -19.04 -28.38
CA PHE A 578 7.71 -18.93 -29.20
C PHE A 578 6.70 -17.94 -28.63
N PHE A 579 5.88 -17.41 -29.53
CA PHE A 579 4.60 -16.79 -29.19
C PHE A 579 3.44 -17.71 -29.53
N ILE A 580 2.35 -17.63 -28.76
CA ILE A 580 1.04 -18.15 -29.14
C ILE A 580 0.27 -17.00 -29.78
N GLY A 581 -0.01 -17.11 -31.08
CA GLY A 581 -0.69 -16.09 -31.86
C GLY A 581 -0.19 -15.97 -33.31
N ASP A 582 -0.77 -15.04 -34.03
CA ASP A 582 -0.39 -14.65 -35.39
C ASP A 582 0.82 -13.72 -35.38
N GLU A 583 1.79 -14.01 -36.25
CA GLU A 583 3.04 -13.26 -36.35
C GLU A 583 2.84 -11.79 -36.67
N GLN A 584 1.96 -11.48 -37.64
CA GLN A 584 1.75 -10.10 -38.09
C GLN A 584 1.07 -9.25 -37.00
N GLN A 585 0.08 -9.82 -36.30
CA GLN A 585 -0.58 -9.15 -35.18
C GLN A 585 0.38 -8.89 -34.01
N ILE A 586 1.24 -9.85 -33.67
CA ILE A 586 2.24 -9.69 -32.60
C ILE A 586 3.28 -8.62 -32.96
N LYS A 587 3.78 -8.64 -34.20
CA LYS A 587 4.76 -7.65 -34.69
C LYS A 587 4.20 -6.24 -34.75
N SER A 588 2.89 -6.08 -34.87
CA SER A 588 2.21 -4.79 -34.88
C SER A 588 1.75 -4.32 -33.50
N ALA A 589 1.93 -5.12 -32.44
CA ALA A 589 1.58 -4.74 -31.08
C ALA A 589 2.44 -3.57 -30.61
N SER A 590 1.81 -2.46 -30.17
CA SER A 590 2.50 -1.22 -29.81
C SER A 590 3.58 -1.40 -28.74
N SER A 591 3.43 -2.37 -27.83
CA SER A 591 4.37 -2.64 -26.74
C SER A 591 5.64 -3.39 -27.16
N THR A 592 5.67 -4.03 -28.34
CA THR A 592 6.80 -4.84 -28.82
C THR A 592 7.21 -4.52 -30.25
N ALA A 593 6.45 -3.71 -31.00
CA ALA A 593 6.73 -3.38 -32.40
C ALA A 593 8.15 -2.84 -32.62
N ALA A 594 8.63 -1.97 -31.72
CA ALA A 594 9.98 -1.42 -31.77
C ALA A 594 11.08 -2.50 -31.71
N MET A 595 10.82 -3.65 -31.08
CA MET A 595 11.77 -4.75 -30.94
C MET A 595 11.85 -5.63 -32.19
N PHE A 596 10.94 -5.45 -33.16
CA PHE A 596 10.94 -6.14 -34.44
C PHE A 596 11.50 -5.30 -35.59
N ASP A 597 11.69 -4.00 -35.38
CA ASP A 597 12.13 -3.08 -36.42
C ASP A 597 13.66 -3.08 -36.58
N GLN A 598 14.11 -3.83 -37.59
CA GLN A 598 15.52 -4.00 -37.95
C GLN A 598 16.20 -2.72 -38.47
N SER A 599 15.42 -1.69 -38.83
CA SER A 599 16.00 -0.44 -39.34
C SER A 599 16.58 0.44 -38.24
N ARG A 600 16.35 0.08 -36.97
CA ARG A 600 16.73 0.87 -35.82
C ARG A 600 18.17 0.60 -35.38
N ASP A 601 18.86 1.65 -34.98
CA ASP A 601 20.22 1.57 -34.44
C ASP A 601 20.31 0.78 -33.12
N ASP A 602 19.19 0.68 -32.38
CA ASP A 602 19.08 -0.08 -31.13
C ASP A 602 18.43 -1.46 -31.31
N TYR A 603 18.31 -1.95 -32.55
CA TYR A 603 17.78 -3.30 -32.80
C TYR A 603 18.71 -4.37 -32.21
N LEU A 604 18.20 -5.13 -31.24
CA LEU A 604 18.96 -6.18 -30.56
C LEU A 604 18.69 -7.59 -31.10
N GLY A 605 17.71 -7.76 -32.00
CA GLY A 605 17.31 -9.09 -32.44
C GLY A 605 16.67 -9.95 -31.34
N VAL A 606 15.98 -9.33 -30.36
CA VAL A 606 15.46 -10.02 -29.16
C VAL A 606 14.59 -11.24 -29.52
N PHE A 607 13.77 -11.11 -30.56
CA PHE A 607 12.83 -12.13 -31.03
C PHE A 607 13.28 -12.81 -32.33
N GLU A 608 14.57 -12.73 -32.68
CA GLU A 608 15.10 -13.51 -33.80
C GLU A 608 14.96 -15.01 -33.51
N ASN A 609 14.52 -15.77 -34.52
CA ASN A 609 14.26 -17.20 -34.43
C ASN A 609 13.13 -17.60 -33.47
N THR A 610 12.34 -16.66 -32.95
CA THR A 610 11.13 -16.96 -32.19
C THR A 610 10.05 -17.52 -33.11
N GLU A 611 9.44 -18.63 -32.71
CA GLU A 611 8.36 -19.27 -33.46
C GLU A 611 6.99 -18.65 -33.17
N TYR A 612 6.01 -18.87 -34.07
CA TYR A 612 4.63 -18.43 -33.90
C TYR A 612 3.69 -19.64 -33.98
N ILE A 613 3.09 -19.98 -32.85
CA ILE A 613 2.20 -21.12 -32.70
C ILE A 613 0.76 -20.61 -32.74
N ASN A 614 0.02 -21.04 -33.76
CA ASN A 614 -1.40 -20.76 -33.92
C ASN A 614 -2.13 -22.00 -34.45
N LEU A 615 -3.45 -21.91 -34.66
CA LEU A 615 -4.28 -23.02 -35.15
C LEU A 615 -3.78 -23.61 -36.47
N GLN A 616 -3.21 -22.80 -37.37
CA GLN A 616 -2.66 -23.29 -38.63
C GLN A 616 -1.36 -24.06 -38.41
N THR A 617 -0.48 -23.55 -37.55
CA THR A 617 0.79 -24.21 -37.20
C THR A 617 0.57 -25.59 -36.60
N ILE A 618 -0.39 -25.73 -35.68
CA ILE A 618 -0.67 -27.01 -35.03
C ILE A 618 -1.41 -28.00 -35.95
N ALA A 619 -2.19 -27.53 -36.91
CA ALA A 619 -2.93 -28.40 -37.84
C ALA A 619 -2.05 -29.03 -38.93
N GLN A 620 -0.83 -28.51 -39.11
CA GLN A 620 0.13 -28.98 -40.12
C GLN A 620 1.08 -30.09 -39.60
N GLN A 621 1.02 -30.41 -38.30
CA GLN A 621 1.79 -31.47 -37.66
C GLN A 621 0.87 -32.59 -37.18
#